data_AF-A0A1U9ZX09-F1
#
_entry.id   AF-A0A1U9ZX09-F1
#
_cell.length_a   1.000
_cell.length_b   1.000
_cell.length_c   1.000
_cell.angle_alpha   90.00
_cell.angle_beta   90.00
_cell.angle_gamma   90.00
#
_symmetry.space_group_name_H-M   'P 1'
#
loop_
_entity.id
_entity.type
_entity.pdbx_description
1 polymer ?
#
loop_
_entity_poly.entity_id
_entity_poly.type
_entity_poly.pdbx_seq_one_letter_code
_entity_poly.pdbx_strand_id
1 'polypeptide(L)'
;MIDTTQPIHDYFTDEEIRPVLEMSRRQFADARKQEYKIMDDRVQAALNNINDSDDYVKIVWRVQQENSQDKRYFDAEYLARGITNLKLFYSLEVIDGKNLHSLSKTLDVFWHAHQNFSFEYMRFCDKVFGPNQFLHHLPTDKRDRAVQEAMERRYDYTRAVLGKIYAVDETFWGSDIIICCSYDSATADGFVFWRPALMAIEPACDLYHDSLNNELKKKVNFVIDGFSALNG
;
A
#
# COMPACT_ATOMS: atom_id res chain seq x y z
N MET A 1 27.02 26.30 -12.94
CA MET A 1 26.35 25.54 -11.88
C MET A 1 24.93 25.34 -12.39
N ILE A 2 24.56 24.12 -12.79
CA ILE A 2 23.20 23.84 -13.26
C ILE A 2 22.31 23.91 -12.01
N ASP A 3 21.25 24.69 -12.06
CA ASP A 3 20.25 24.74 -10.99
C ASP A 3 19.55 23.37 -10.93
N THR A 4 19.96 22.53 -10.00
CA THR A 4 19.41 21.17 -9.80
C THR A 4 18.06 21.19 -9.09
N THR A 5 17.49 22.38 -8.81
CA THR A 5 16.17 22.51 -8.16
C THR A 5 15.02 22.52 -9.15
N GLN A 6 15.28 22.78 -10.43
CA GLN A 6 14.26 22.69 -11.47
C GLN A 6 14.07 21.25 -11.93
N PRO A 7 12.82 20.79 -12.11
CA PRO A 7 12.55 19.47 -12.66
C PRO A 7 13.12 19.37 -14.09
N ILE A 8 13.62 18.19 -14.47
CA ILE A 8 14.14 17.97 -15.83
C ILE A 8 13.00 18.00 -16.87
N HIS A 9 11.77 17.76 -16.42
CA HIS A 9 10.57 17.67 -17.24
C HIS A 9 9.47 18.57 -16.68
N ASP A 10 8.64 19.10 -17.57
CA ASP A 10 7.41 19.78 -17.16
C ASP A 10 6.44 18.76 -16.52
N TYR A 11 5.83 19.15 -15.40
CA TYR A 11 4.78 18.36 -14.76
C TYR A 11 3.54 18.29 -15.66
N PHE A 12 2.81 17.18 -15.57
CA PHE A 12 1.57 17.04 -16.34
C PHE A 12 0.52 18.02 -15.83
N THR A 13 -0.23 18.64 -16.76
CA THR A 13 -1.45 19.37 -16.40
C THR A 13 -2.59 18.41 -16.04
N ASP A 14 -3.67 18.93 -15.45
CA ASP A 14 -4.86 18.13 -15.17
C ASP A 14 -5.49 17.56 -16.46
N GLU A 15 -5.38 18.25 -17.60
CA GLU A 15 -5.81 17.71 -18.90
C GLU A 15 -4.94 16.52 -19.34
N GLU A 16 -3.63 16.57 -19.09
CA GLU A 16 -2.68 15.51 -19.44
C GLU A 16 -2.76 14.31 -18.49
N ILE A 17 -3.16 14.51 -17.24
CA ILE A 17 -3.39 13.42 -16.26
C ILE A 17 -4.69 12.67 -16.56
N ARG A 18 -5.73 13.34 -17.09
CA ARG A 18 -7.01 12.69 -17.40
C ARG A 18 -6.89 11.38 -18.21
N PRO A 19 -6.17 11.32 -19.35
CA PRO A 19 -6.01 10.08 -20.10
C PRO A 19 -5.24 9.00 -19.33
N VAL A 20 -4.31 9.38 -18.43
CA VAL A 20 -3.62 8.44 -17.53
C VAL A 20 -4.63 7.72 -16.63
N LEU A 21 -5.55 8.48 -16.02
CA LEU A 21 -6.56 7.92 -15.12
C LEU A 21 -7.60 7.08 -15.87
N GLU A 22 -8.02 7.51 -17.07
CA GLU A 22 -8.92 6.73 -17.93
C GLU A 22 -8.28 5.41 -18.39
N MET A 23 -6.99 5.42 -18.69
CA MET A 23 -6.23 4.21 -19.00
C MET A 23 -6.16 3.30 -17.77
N SER A 24 -5.84 3.85 -16.60
CA SER A 24 -5.79 3.06 -15.36
C SER A 24 -7.14 2.43 -15.00
N ARG A 25 -8.26 3.15 -15.16
CA ARG A 25 -9.60 2.59 -14.89
C ARG A 25 -9.91 1.39 -15.78
N ARG A 26 -9.55 1.45 -17.05
CA ARG A 26 -9.71 0.34 -18.00
C ARG A 26 -8.82 -0.84 -17.62
N GLN A 27 -7.54 -0.59 -17.40
CA GLN A 27 -6.58 -1.62 -16.99
C GLN A 27 -7.01 -2.33 -15.70
N PHE A 28 -7.53 -1.60 -14.71
CA PHE A 28 -8.03 -2.20 -13.46
C PHE A 28 -9.26 -3.09 -13.67
N ALA A 29 -10.17 -2.71 -14.57
CA ALA A 29 -11.32 -3.53 -14.93
C ALA A 29 -10.87 -4.80 -15.68
N ASP A 30 -9.98 -4.63 -16.66
CA ASP A 30 -9.47 -5.71 -17.53
C ASP A 30 -8.55 -6.69 -16.79
N ALA A 31 -7.89 -6.25 -15.71
CA ALA A 31 -7.01 -7.09 -14.92
C ALA A 31 -7.75 -8.21 -14.16
N ARG A 32 -9.06 -8.10 -13.94
CA ARG A 32 -9.83 -9.11 -13.20
C ARG A 32 -9.93 -10.40 -13.99
N LYS A 33 -9.51 -11.51 -13.38
CA LYS A 33 -9.67 -12.84 -13.99
C LYS A 33 -11.14 -13.25 -13.99
N GLN A 34 -11.64 -13.70 -15.14
CA GLN A 34 -13.05 -14.07 -15.32
C GLN A 34 -13.49 -15.24 -14.41
N GLU A 35 -12.56 -16.10 -14.03
CA GLU A 35 -12.80 -17.24 -13.14
C GLU A 35 -13.05 -16.84 -11.67
N TYR A 36 -12.65 -15.63 -11.27
CA TYR A 36 -12.77 -15.17 -9.89
C TYR A 36 -13.97 -14.22 -9.74
N LYS A 37 -15.13 -14.78 -9.36
CA LYS A 37 -16.36 -14.00 -9.19
C LYS A 37 -16.51 -13.51 -7.74
N ILE A 38 -16.37 -12.20 -7.56
CA ILE A 38 -16.63 -11.53 -6.28
C ILE A 38 -18.14 -11.31 -6.15
N MET A 39 -18.77 -12.01 -5.21
CA MET A 39 -20.24 -12.04 -5.05
C MET A 39 -20.76 -11.12 -3.93
N ASP A 40 -19.87 -10.54 -3.12
CA ASP A 40 -20.26 -9.69 -1.99
C ASP A 40 -20.45 -8.24 -2.46
N ASP A 41 -21.66 -7.71 -2.26
CA ASP A 41 -22.03 -6.34 -2.68
C ASP A 41 -21.19 -5.25 -2.00
N ARG A 42 -20.76 -5.47 -0.74
CA ARG A 42 -19.91 -4.51 -0.02
C ARG A 42 -18.51 -4.50 -0.60
N VAL A 43 -17.97 -5.68 -0.91
CA VAL A 43 -16.67 -5.78 -1.61
C VAL A 43 -16.77 -5.09 -2.96
N GLN A 44 -17.82 -5.34 -3.74
CA GLN A 44 -18.01 -4.66 -5.03
C GLN A 44 -18.12 -3.14 -4.89
N ALA A 45 -18.85 -2.64 -3.90
CA ALA A 45 -18.93 -1.21 -3.62
C ALA A 45 -17.56 -0.61 -3.27
N ALA A 46 -16.76 -1.29 -2.44
CA ALA A 46 -15.40 -0.86 -2.11
C ALA A 46 -14.48 -0.87 -3.34
N LEU A 47 -14.58 -1.87 -4.22
CA LEU A 47 -13.80 -1.92 -5.46
C LEU A 47 -14.17 -0.79 -6.43
N ASN A 48 -15.45 -0.40 -6.49
CA ASN A 48 -15.88 0.76 -7.26
C ASN A 48 -15.33 2.06 -6.65
N ASN A 49 -15.40 2.19 -5.31
CA ASN A 49 -14.82 3.32 -4.59
C ASN A 49 -13.31 3.45 -4.82
N ILE A 50 -12.58 2.33 -4.87
CA ILE A 50 -11.18 2.28 -5.27
C ILE A 50 -11.03 2.78 -6.71
N ASN A 51 -11.76 2.24 -7.67
CA ASN A 51 -11.54 2.60 -9.08
C ASN A 51 -11.84 4.07 -9.40
N ASP A 52 -12.84 4.63 -8.72
CA ASP A 52 -13.40 5.95 -8.96
C ASP A 52 -12.86 7.04 -8.02
N SER A 53 -11.77 6.79 -7.28
CA SER A 53 -11.18 7.82 -6.43
C SER A 53 -10.60 8.98 -7.26
N ASP A 54 -10.88 10.21 -6.83
CA ASP A 54 -10.31 11.43 -7.42
C ASP A 54 -8.89 11.73 -6.91
N ASP A 55 -8.44 11.02 -5.87
CA ASP A 55 -7.12 11.25 -5.25
C ASP A 55 -5.96 10.86 -6.19
N TYR A 56 -6.23 10.05 -7.22
CA TYR A 56 -5.20 9.62 -8.17
C TYR A 56 -4.58 10.76 -8.98
N VAL A 57 -5.28 11.88 -9.16
CA VAL A 57 -4.67 13.08 -9.76
C VAL A 57 -3.51 13.56 -8.88
N LYS A 58 -3.75 13.70 -7.58
CA LYS A 58 -2.75 14.19 -6.61
C LYS A 58 -1.58 13.23 -6.47
N ILE A 59 -1.84 11.92 -6.54
CA ILE A 59 -0.80 10.90 -6.53
C ILE A 59 0.14 11.08 -7.74
N VAL A 60 -0.40 11.25 -8.96
CA VAL A 60 0.44 11.48 -10.15
C VAL A 60 1.32 12.71 -10.00
N TRP A 61 0.74 13.85 -9.60
CA TRP A 61 1.49 15.08 -9.32
C TRP A 61 2.62 14.85 -8.31
N ARG A 62 2.31 14.16 -7.21
CA ARG A 62 3.29 13.94 -6.13
C ARG A 62 4.42 13.00 -6.55
N VAL A 63 4.09 11.92 -7.27
CA VAL A 63 5.07 10.99 -7.83
C VAL A 63 6.04 11.74 -8.75
N GLN A 64 5.54 12.63 -9.62
CA GLN A 64 6.37 13.46 -10.48
C GLN A 64 7.26 14.44 -9.70
N GLN A 65 6.71 15.09 -8.67
CA GLN A 65 7.48 16.02 -7.83
C GLN A 65 8.61 15.33 -7.07
N GLU A 66 8.33 14.20 -6.42
CA GLU A 66 9.31 13.46 -5.62
C GLU A 66 10.37 12.74 -6.48
N ASN A 67 10.07 12.51 -7.77
CA ASN A 67 10.93 11.79 -8.70
C ASN A 67 11.22 12.59 -9.98
N SER A 68 11.38 13.91 -9.85
CA SER A 68 11.51 14.86 -10.97
C SER A 68 12.70 14.62 -11.90
N GLN A 69 13.66 13.79 -11.48
CA GLN A 69 14.86 13.43 -12.23
C GLN A 69 14.73 12.11 -13.00
N ASP A 70 13.62 11.38 -12.80
CA ASP A 70 13.42 10.05 -13.38
C ASP A 70 12.28 10.08 -14.41
N LYS A 71 12.68 10.06 -15.69
CA LYS A 71 11.82 10.23 -16.85
C LYS A 71 10.62 9.25 -16.90
N ARG A 72 10.71 8.08 -16.25
CA ARG A 72 9.60 7.11 -16.28
C ARG A 72 8.34 7.64 -15.60
N TYR A 73 8.47 8.55 -14.63
CA TYR A 73 7.33 9.18 -13.97
C TYR A 73 6.71 10.31 -14.80
N PHE A 74 7.25 10.60 -15.98
CA PHE A 74 6.67 11.49 -16.99
C PHE A 74 6.19 10.71 -18.21
N ASP A 75 6.11 9.38 -18.11
CA ASP A 75 5.50 8.52 -19.11
C ASP A 75 4.07 8.17 -18.68
N ALA A 76 3.10 8.50 -19.55
CA ALA A 76 1.68 8.35 -19.26
C ALA A 76 1.27 6.88 -19.04
N GLU A 77 1.86 5.95 -19.79
CA GLU A 77 1.57 4.52 -19.66
C GLU A 77 2.12 3.95 -18.34
N TYR A 78 3.35 4.32 -17.98
CA TYR A 78 3.97 3.92 -16.71
C TYR A 78 3.17 4.44 -15.51
N LEU A 79 2.75 5.71 -15.54
CA LEU A 79 1.89 6.27 -14.49
C LEU A 79 0.55 5.54 -14.41
N ALA A 80 -0.09 5.25 -15.55
CA ALA A 80 -1.36 4.54 -15.58
C ALA A 80 -1.22 3.14 -14.98
N ARG A 81 -0.16 2.41 -15.34
CA ARG A 81 0.17 1.11 -14.77
C ARG A 81 0.44 1.20 -13.26
N GLY A 82 1.14 2.23 -12.79
CA GLY A 82 1.38 2.44 -11.37
C GLY A 82 0.10 2.67 -10.57
N ILE A 83 -0.80 3.53 -11.05
CA ILE A 83 -2.12 3.75 -10.43
C ILE A 83 -2.96 2.47 -10.47
N THR A 84 -2.93 1.73 -11.58
CA THR A 84 -3.62 0.43 -11.69
C THR A 84 -3.11 -0.54 -10.63
N ASN A 85 -1.80 -0.71 -10.47
CA ASN A 85 -1.22 -1.62 -9.49
C ASN A 85 -1.49 -1.17 -8.04
N LEU A 86 -1.58 0.14 -7.79
CA LEU A 86 -2.00 0.66 -6.49
C LEU A 86 -3.45 0.30 -6.17
N LYS A 87 -4.35 0.40 -7.16
CA LYS A 87 -5.75 -0.07 -7.03
C LYS A 87 -5.83 -1.56 -6.76
N LEU A 88 -5.00 -2.36 -7.45
CA LEU A 88 -4.92 -3.81 -7.23
C LEU A 88 -4.49 -4.13 -5.79
N PHE A 89 -3.50 -3.41 -5.26
CA PHE A 89 -3.09 -3.54 -3.86
C PHE A 89 -4.23 -3.21 -2.89
N TYR A 90 -4.90 -2.07 -3.03
CA TYR A 90 -6.06 -1.75 -2.18
C TYR A 90 -7.21 -2.74 -2.31
N SER A 91 -7.39 -3.32 -3.50
CA SER A 91 -8.43 -4.33 -3.72
C SER A 91 -8.11 -5.63 -3.00
N LEU A 92 -6.84 -6.03 -2.98
CA LEU A 92 -6.38 -7.19 -2.23
C LEU A 92 -6.68 -7.04 -0.74
N GLU A 93 -6.43 -5.85 -0.20
CA GLU A 93 -6.76 -5.50 1.18
C GLU A 93 -8.28 -5.61 1.47
N VAL A 94 -9.15 -5.25 0.53
CA VAL A 94 -10.60 -5.48 0.69
C VAL A 94 -10.98 -6.97 0.61
N ILE A 95 -10.39 -7.70 -0.33
CA ILE A 95 -10.77 -9.09 -0.66
C ILE A 95 -10.18 -10.10 0.36
N ASP A 96 -8.95 -9.86 0.80
CA ASP A 96 -8.13 -10.75 1.64
C ASP A 96 -7.67 -10.07 2.94
N GLY A 97 -8.37 -9.03 3.42
CA GLY A 97 -7.99 -8.20 4.57
C GLY A 97 -7.91 -8.88 5.95
N LYS A 98 -7.96 -10.21 6.01
CA LYS A 98 -7.58 -11.00 7.19
C LYS A 98 -6.10 -11.38 7.19
N ASN A 99 -5.43 -11.22 6.07
CA ASN A 99 -4.02 -11.52 5.91
C ASN A 99 -3.21 -10.23 5.83
N LEU A 100 -1.91 -10.35 6.11
CA LEU A 100 -0.99 -9.24 5.93
C LEU A 100 -0.41 -9.33 4.53
N HIS A 101 -0.36 -8.19 3.84
CA HIS A 101 0.26 -8.09 2.53
C HIS A 101 1.51 -7.23 2.59
N SER A 102 2.41 -7.45 1.65
CA SER A 102 3.50 -6.53 1.31
C SER A 102 3.40 -6.08 -0.13
N LEU A 103 3.82 -4.85 -0.42
CA LEU A 103 3.95 -4.32 -1.77
C LEU A 103 5.42 -4.27 -2.24
N SER A 104 5.62 -4.10 -3.54
CA SER A 104 6.95 -4.08 -4.17
C SER A 104 7.60 -2.70 -4.04
N LYS A 105 8.92 -2.64 -4.20
CA LYS A 105 9.64 -1.36 -4.18
C LYS A 105 9.14 -0.39 -5.24
N THR A 106 8.80 -0.90 -6.42
CA THR A 106 8.30 -0.07 -7.51
C THR A 106 6.91 0.51 -7.20
N LEU A 107 6.03 -0.28 -6.58
CA LEU A 107 4.69 0.17 -6.22
C LEU A 107 4.70 1.13 -5.01
N ASP A 108 5.71 1.00 -4.15
CA ASP A 108 5.90 1.81 -2.96
C ASP A 108 5.86 3.31 -3.24
N VAL A 109 6.43 3.74 -4.35
CA VAL A 109 6.48 5.15 -4.76
C VAL A 109 5.07 5.74 -4.89
N PHE A 110 4.13 4.98 -5.45
CA PHE A 110 2.75 5.42 -5.63
C PHE A 110 1.96 5.40 -4.32
N TRP A 111 2.20 4.39 -3.49
CA TRP A 111 1.55 4.28 -2.19
C TRP A 111 2.06 5.37 -1.22
N HIS A 112 3.37 5.62 -1.18
CA HIS A 112 3.99 6.73 -0.44
C HIS A 112 3.43 8.08 -0.85
N ALA A 113 3.31 8.32 -2.15
CA ALA A 113 2.70 9.53 -2.66
C ALA A 113 1.25 9.71 -2.16
N HIS A 114 0.47 8.62 -2.02
CA HIS A 114 -0.88 8.69 -1.50
C HIS A 114 -0.92 8.98 0.01
N GLN A 115 -0.18 8.23 0.82
CA GLN A 115 -0.21 8.40 2.29
C GLN A 115 0.29 9.77 2.75
N ASN A 116 1.13 10.44 1.95
CA ASN A 116 1.62 11.79 2.26
C ASN A 116 0.50 12.86 2.20
N PHE A 117 -0.65 12.58 1.58
CA PHE A 117 -1.84 13.44 1.61
C PHE A 117 -2.79 13.00 2.71
N SER A 118 -2.48 13.35 3.96
CA SER A 118 -3.14 12.80 5.14
C SER A 118 -4.67 12.91 5.13
N PHE A 119 -5.26 14.04 4.71
CA PHE A 119 -6.72 14.20 4.70
C PHE A 119 -7.40 13.41 3.59
N GLU A 120 -6.85 13.44 2.38
CA GLU A 120 -7.33 12.69 1.22
C GLU A 120 -7.23 11.19 1.49
N TYR A 121 -6.06 10.74 1.93
CA TYR A 121 -5.81 9.35 2.27
C TYR A 121 -6.77 8.85 3.35
N MET A 122 -7.01 9.65 4.39
CA MET A 122 -8.00 9.30 5.42
C MET A 122 -9.41 9.17 4.85
N ARG A 123 -9.85 10.10 4.01
CA ARG A 123 -11.18 10.05 3.37
C ARG A 123 -11.30 8.85 2.42
N PHE A 124 -10.25 8.56 1.65
CA PHE A 124 -10.18 7.39 0.81
C PHE A 124 -10.35 6.12 1.64
N CYS A 125 -9.59 6.00 2.73
CA CYS A 125 -9.64 4.81 3.57
C CYS A 125 -10.99 4.64 4.27
N ASP A 126 -11.59 5.73 4.77
CA ASP A 126 -12.94 5.71 5.35
C ASP A 126 -13.99 5.23 4.33
N LYS A 127 -13.87 5.66 3.08
CA LYS A 127 -14.79 5.30 1.98
C LYS A 127 -14.62 3.85 1.52
N VAL A 128 -13.40 3.33 1.52
CA VAL A 128 -13.07 2.01 0.96
C VAL A 128 -13.12 0.92 2.01
N PHE A 129 -12.45 1.13 3.14
CA PHE A 129 -12.29 0.14 4.19
C PHE A 129 -13.36 0.29 5.28
N GLY A 130 -13.83 1.51 5.50
CA GLY A 130 -14.83 1.88 6.50
C GLY A 130 -14.26 2.85 7.54
N PRO A 131 -15.11 3.40 8.41
CA PRO A 131 -14.72 4.47 9.32
C PRO A 131 -13.59 4.04 10.26
N ASN A 132 -12.58 4.91 10.40
CA ASN A 132 -11.41 4.71 11.27
C ASN A 132 -10.53 3.50 10.90
N GLN A 133 -10.49 3.16 9.61
CA GLN A 133 -9.64 2.08 9.12
C GLN A 133 -8.65 2.65 8.14
N PHE A 134 -7.39 2.26 8.28
CA PHE A 134 -6.30 2.77 7.47
C PHE A 134 -5.34 1.62 7.16
N LEU A 135 -4.64 1.70 6.03
CA LEU A 135 -3.49 0.83 5.82
C LEU A 135 -2.28 1.52 6.44
N HIS A 136 -1.60 0.82 7.32
CA HIS A 136 -0.45 1.36 8.03
C HIS A 136 0.85 0.72 7.55
N HIS A 137 1.88 1.56 7.44
CA HIS A 137 3.26 1.14 7.28
C HIS A 137 3.84 0.77 8.64
N LEU A 138 4.45 -0.40 8.78
CA LEU A 138 5.25 -0.76 9.94
C LEU A 138 6.74 -0.75 9.59
N PRO A 139 7.54 0.17 10.12
CA PRO A 139 8.99 0.12 9.97
C PRO A 139 9.61 -1.11 10.63
N THR A 140 10.50 -1.80 9.92
CA THR A 140 11.15 -3.08 10.28
C THR A 140 12.68 -3.03 10.09
N ASP A 141 13.52 -3.66 10.89
CA ASP A 141 14.98 -3.44 10.75
C ASP A 141 15.57 -4.22 9.54
N LYS A 142 16.27 -3.53 8.62
CA LYS A 142 16.99 -4.19 7.49
C LYS A 142 18.07 -5.15 7.96
N ARG A 143 18.58 -4.94 9.17
CA ARG A 143 19.64 -5.75 9.79
C ARG A 143 19.06 -6.94 10.53
N ASP A 144 17.76 -6.94 10.82
CA ASP A 144 17.08 -8.08 11.41
C ASP A 144 16.69 -9.06 10.31
N ARG A 145 17.50 -10.10 10.17
CA ARG A 145 17.28 -11.17 9.20
C ARG A 145 15.93 -11.86 9.35
N ALA A 146 15.44 -12.08 10.57
CA ALA A 146 14.18 -12.77 10.80
C ALA A 146 13.00 -11.95 10.26
N VAL A 147 13.09 -10.64 10.42
CA VAL A 147 12.15 -9.67 9.85
C VAL A 147 12.19 -9.69 8.33
N GLN A 148 13.38 -9.67 7.72
CA GLN A 148 13.53 -9.72 6.27
C GLN A 148 12.91 -10.99 5.67
N GLU A 149 13.23 -12.15 6.25
CA GLU A 149 12.65 -13.43 5.82
C GLU A 149 11.11 -13.46 6.00
N ALA A 150 10.58 -12.76 7.01
CA ALA A 150 9.12 -12.63 7.18
C ALA A 150 8.48 -11.72 6.13
N MET A 151 9.14 -10.64 5.72
CA MET A 151 8.67 -9.76 4.64
C MET A 151 8.69 -10.47 3.29
N GLU A 152 9.74 -11.26 3.01
CA GLU A 152 9.84 -12.05 1.80
C GLU A 152 8.67 -13.04 1.69
N ARG A 153 8.44 -13.85 2.74
CA ARG A 153 7.31 -14.78 2.79
C ARG A 153 5.96 -14.07 2.61
N ARG A 154 5.80 -12.88 3.19
CA ARG A 154 4.56 -12.09 3.07
C ARG A 154 4.37 -11.58 1.64
N TYR A 155 5.43 -11.10 1.01
CA TYR A 155 5.38 -10.62 -0.36
C TYR A 155 5.10 -11.76 -1.35
N ASP A 156 5.72 -12.91 -1.16
CA ASP A 156 5.43 -14.12 -1.94
C ASP A 156 3.96 -14.53 -1.80
N TYR A 157 3.42 -14.47 -0.57
CA TYR A 157 2.00 -14.66 -0.32
C TYR A 157 1.14 -13.63 -1.06
N THR A 158 1.44 -12.33 -0.95
CA THR A 158 0.74 -11.26 -1.69
C THR A 158 0.68 -11.58 -3.17
N ARG A 159 1.84 -11.87 -3.80
CA ARG A 159 1.92 -12.16 -5.23
C ARG A 159 1.10 -13.39 -5.60
N ALA A 160 1.15 -14.44 -4.79
CA ALA A 160 0.39 -15.66 -5.03
C ALA A 160 -1.13 -15.41 -4.98
N VAL A 161 -1.62 -14.61 -4.03
CA VAL A 161 -3.05 -14.25 -3.95
C VAL A 161 -3.43 -13.32 -5.08
N LEU A 162 -2.62 -12.29 -5.33
CA LEU A 162 -2.86 -11.34 -6.41
C LEU A 162 -2.94 -12.05 -7.76
N GLY A 163 -2.04 -12.99 -8.03
CA GLY A 163 -2.03 -13.81 -9.24
C GLY A 163 -3.21 -14.77 -9.37
N LYS A 164 -3.97 -15.05 -8.30
CA LYS A 164 -5.24 -15.81 -8.40
C LYS A 164 -6.41 -14.92 -8.81
N ILE A 165 -6.38 -13.64 -8.43
CA ILE A 165 -7.51 -12.72 -8.62
C ILE A 165 -7.33 -11.88 -9.90
N TYR A 166 -6.09 -11.51 -10.21
CA TYR A 166 -5.76 -10.55 -11.24
C TYR A 166 -4.67 -11.05 -12.21
N ALA A 167 -4.64 -10.47 -13.40
CA ALA A 167 -3.45 -10.46 -14.26
C ALA A 167 -2.43 -9.48 -13.67
N VAL A 168 -1.28 -10.01 -13.23
CA VAL A 168 -0.27 -9.26 -12.49
C VAL A 168 0.74 -8.64 -13.45
N ASP A 169 1.05 -7.36 -13.24
CA ASP A 169 2.14 -6.67 -13.93
C ASP A 169 3.47 -6.98 -13.24
N GLU A 170 4.28 -7.85 -13.84
CA GLU A 170 5.59 -8.27 -13.31
C GLU A 170 6.60 -7.11 -13.18
N THR A 171 6.38 -5.96 -13.84
CA THR A 171 7.22 -4.77 -13.62
C THR A 171 6.93 -4.13 -12.26
N PHE A 172 5.66 -4.17 -11.83
CA PHE A 172 5.21 -3.58 -10.56
C PHE A 172 5.13 -4.61 -9.43
N TRP A 173 5.16 -5.90 -9.73
CA TRP A 173 5.11 -6.98 -8.74
C TRP A 173 6.26 -7.98 -8.94
N GLY A 174 7.40 -7.49 -9.42
CA GLY A 174 8.59 -8.28 -9.69
C GLY A 174 9.24 -8.84 -8.43
N SER A 175 10.51 -9.20 -8.51
CA SER A 175 11.30 -9.68 -7.38
C SER A 175 11.84 -8.57 -6.47
N ASP A 176 11.50 -7.31 -6.76
CA ASP A 176 11.92 -6.13 -6.00
C ASP A 176 11.06 -5.96 -4.75
N ILE A 177 11.40 -6.69 -3.71
CA ILE A 177 10.77 -6.59 -2.40
C ILE A 177 11.19 -5.28 -1.76
N ILE A 178 10.24 -4.56 -1.15
CA ILE A 178 10.60 -3.46 -0.26
C ILE A 178 11.39 -4.03 0.90
N ILE A 179 12.64 -3.61 0.92
CA ILE A 179 13.46 -3.53 2.11
C ILE A 179 13.87 -2.06 2.20
N CYS A 180 12.95 -1.14 2.49
CA CYS A 180 13.22 0.31 2.53
C CYS A 180 12.37 0.99 3.59
N CYS A 181 12.82 2.05 4.30
CA CYS A 181 13.64 3.19 3.82
C CYS A 181 15.08 3.42 4.37
N SER A 182 15.93 3.91 3.45
CA SER A 182 17.21 4.67 3.58
C SER A 182 18.45 4.11 4.32
N TYR A 183 19.65 4.34 3.74
CA TYR A 183 20.96 3.96 4.29
C TYR A 183 21.37 4.78 5.55
N ASP A 184 20.55 5.76 5.95
CA ASP A 184 20.76 6.60 7.14
C ASP A 184 19.61 6.49 8.18
N SER A 185 18.58 5.65 7.94
CA SER A 185 17.49 5.41 8.90
C SER A 185 17.36 3.93 9.25
N ALA A 186 17.32 3.60 10.55
CA ALA A 186 17.45 2.24 11.10
C ALA A 186 16.21 1.31 10.92
N THR A 187 15.32 1.56 9.98
CA THR A 187 14.03 0.86 9.83
C THR A 187 13.56 0.81 8.35
N ALA A 188 12.76 -0.19 7.98
CA ALA A 188 12.40 -0.65 6.62
C ALA A 188 11.17 -1.55 6.64
N ASP A 189 10.18 -1.50 5.78
CA ASP A 189 8.82 -1.70 6.30
C ASP A 189 8.05 -3.03 6.00
N GLY A 190 6.87 -3.21 6.64
CA GLY A 190 5.84 -4.23 6.41
C GLY A 190 4.42 -3.69 6.70
N PHE A 191 3.34 -4.24 6.15
CA PHE A 191 2.01 -3.60 6.21
C PHE A 191 1.04 -4.28 7.17
N VAL A 192 0.14 -3.49 7.79
CA VAL A 192 -0.92 -3.97 8.70
C VAL A 192 -2.23 -3.22 8.45
N PHE A 193 -3.34 -3.96 8.37
CA PHE A 193 -4.70 -3.40 8.38
C PHE A 193 -5.05 -2.87 9.76
N TRP A 194 -5.57 -1.65 9.81
CA TRP A 194 -6.15 -1.12 11.03
C TRP A 194 -7.66 -1.35 11.05
N ARG A 195 -8.13 -2.33 11.83
CA ARG A 195 -9.56 -2.41 12.23
C ARG A 195 -9.73 -2.38 13.75
N PRO A 196 -8.89 -3.07 14.55
CA PRO A 196 -8.88 -2.94 16.01
C PRO A 196 -7.47 -2.78 16.61
N ALA A 197 -6.42 -2.63 15.80
CA ALA A 197 -5.03 -2.65 16.29
C ALA A 197 -4.70 -1.48 17.23
N LEU A 198 -5.36 -0.33 17.13
CA LEU A 198 -5.23 0.74 18.12
C LEU A 198 -6.15 0.62 19.35
N MET A 199 -7.16 -0.25 19.36
CA MET A 199 -7.88 -0.54 20.62
C MET A 199 -7.10 -1.49 21.54
N ALA A 200 -5.99 -2.06 21.05
CA ALA A 200 -5.04 -2.84 21.83
C ALA A 200 -3.63 -2.19 21.94
N ILE A 201 -3.35 -1.10 21.20
CA ILE A 201 -1.99 -0.51 21.11
C ILE A 201 -1.89 0.93 21.62
N GLU A 202 -2.98 1.63 21.94
CA GLU A 202 -2.84 2.79 22.84
C GLU A 202 -3.90 2.78 23.93
N PRO A 203 -3.56 3.38 25.07
CA PRO A 203 -4.15 4.69 25.19
C PRO A 203 -3.06 5.77 25.25
N ALA A 204 -3.42 6.90 24.65
CA ALA A 204 -2.92 8.24 24.87
C ALA A 204 -1.76 8.36 25.88
N CYS A 205 -0.65 8.91 25.41
CA CYS A 205 0.38 9.57 26.20
C CYS A 205 -0.12 10.08 27.57
N ASP A 206 0.46 9.56 28.68
CA ASP A 206 1.41 10.32 29.53
C ASP A 206 1.60 9.86 31.01
N LEU A 207 1.12 8.69 31.48
CA LEU A 207 0.84 8.53 32.93
C LEU A 207 1.55 7.48 33.83
N TYR A 208 2.38 6.51 33.37
CA TYR A 208 2.88 5.45 34.31
C TYR A 208 4.34 4.99 34.16
N HIS A 209 4.97 4.68 35.31
CA HIS A 209 6.40 4.43 35.56
C HIS A 209 7.02 3.13 34.96
N ASP A 210 8.35 3.15 34.83
CA ASP A 210 9.28 2.27 34.10
C ASP A 210 9.25 0.73 34.30
N SER A 211 8.44 0.16 35.21
CA SER A 211 8.50 -1.28 35.47
C SER A 211 7.71 -2.15 34.48
N LEU A 212 6.59 -1.65 33.93
CA LEU A 212 5.68 -2.44 33.07
C LEU A 212 6.22 -2.60 31.63
N ASN A 213 6.93 -1.59 31.12
CA ASN A 213 7.55 -1.62 29.78
C ASN A 213 8.70 -2.63 29.65
N ASN A 214 9.29 -3.05 30.77
CA ASN A 214 10.38 -4.04 30.77
C ASN A 214 9.90 -5.49 30.78
N GLU A 215 8.60 -5.73 31.05
CA GLU A 215 8.00 -7.07 31.02
C GLU A 215 7.48 -7.42 29.61
N LEU A 216 6.91 -6.45 28.90
CA LEU A 216 6.45 -6.58 27.51
C LEU A 216 7.60 -6.81 26.51
N LYS A 217 8.79 -6.29 26.81
CA LYS A 217 10.01 -6.51 26.02
C LYS A 217 10.58 -7.93 26.10
N LYS A 218 10.06 -8.82 26.95
CA LYS A 218 10.72 -10.11 27.23
C LYS A 218 10.17 -11.34 26.50
N LYS A 219 8.96 -11.37 25.93
CA LYS A 219 8.37 -12.68 25.53
C LYS A 219 7.50 -12.78 24.28
N VAL A 220 7.16 -11.72 23.56
CA VAL A 220 6.19 -11.85 22.45
C VAL A 220 6.88 -12.33 21.16
N ASN A 221 6.86 -13.66 20.98
CA ASN A 221 7.22 -14.42 19.78
C ASN A 221 5.99 -14.60 18.85
N PHE A 222 6.17 -14.36 17.55
CA PHE A 222 5.57 -15.04 16.36
C PHE A 222 4.06 -15.40 16.25
N VAL A 223 3.56 -15.25 15.01
CA VAL A 223 2.40 -15.92 14.35
C VAL A 223 1.03 -15.76 15.02
N ILE A 224 0.08 -15.12 14.32
CA ILE A 224 -1.35 -15.38 14.55
C ILE A 224 -1.91 -16.06 13.31
N ASP A 225 -1.69 -17.38 13.27
CA ASP A 225 -2.53 -18.33 12.57
C ASP A 225 -3.93 -18.36 13.23
N GLY A 226 -4.97 -18.38 12.39
CA GLY A 226 -6.12 -19.26 12.59
C GLY A 226 -7.17 -18.95 13.69
N PHE A 227 -8.40 -18.71 13.23
CA PHE A 227 -9.65 -19.24 13.77
C PHE A 227 -9.57 -20.12 15.03
N SER A 228 -10.26 -19.70 16.10
CA SER A 228 -10.90 -20.57 17.11
C SER A 228 -11.87 -19.78 17.99
N ALA A 229 -12.98 -19.28 17.42
CA ALA A 229 -14.17 -18.86 18.19
C ALA A 229 -15.42 -18.81 17.29
N LEU A 230 -15.67 -19.91 16.60
CA LEU A 230 -17.00 -20.30 16.10
C LEU A 230 -17.18 -21.77 16.51
N ASN A 231 -17.38 -21.99 17.80
CA ASN A 231 -17.90 -23.23 18.39
C ASN A 231 -18.30 -22.89 19.83
N GLY A 232 -19.57 -22.53 20.02
CA GLY A 232 -20.16 -22.12 21.30
C GLY A 232 -21.08 -20.93 21.12
#